data_AF-A0A7H8QA72-F1
#
_entry.id   AF-A0A7H8QA72-F1
#
_cell.length_a   1.000
_cell.length_b   1.000
_cell.length_c   1.000
_cell.angle_alpha   90.00
_cell.angle_beta   90.00
_cell.angle_gamma   90.00
#
_symmetry.space_group_name_H-M   'P 1'
#
loop_
_entity.id
_entity.type
_entity.pdbx_description
1 polymer ?
#
loop_
_entity_poly.entity_id
_entity_poly.type
_entity_poly.pdbx_seq_one_letter_code
_entity_poly.pdbx_strand_id
1 'polypeptide(L)'
;MNNKLIQGLAIAALSVASLVFLVMRNLEVAVLFMTLLFVCTNSFRYRQMKERGMDREAKWMLGMAVIFAVLFVVVLAMVLI
;
A
#
# COMPACT_ATOMS: atom_id res chain seq x y z
N MET A 1 -4.29 17.17 12.93
CA MET A 1 -3.02 16.40 12.86
C MET A 1 -2.49 16.46 11.44
N ASN A 2 -1.17 16.52 11.22
CA ASN A 2 -0.60 16.65 9.87
C ASN A 2 -0.91 15.41 9.02
N ASN A 3 -1.63 15.54 7.90
CA ASN A 3 -2.03 14.42 7.03
C ASN A 3 -0.83 13.60 6.54
N LYS A 4 0.34 14.25 6.35
CA LYS A 4 1.58 13.55 5.98
C LYS A 4 2.10 12.64 7.09
N LEU A 5 1.89 13.02 8.34
CA LEU A 5 2.33 12.28 9.52
C LEU A 5 1.43 11.06 9.77
N ILE A 6 0.11 11.21 9.59
CA ILE A 6 -0.83 10.07 9.62
C ILE A 6 -0.46 9.04 8.55
N GLN A 7 -0.20 9.49 7.32
CA GLN A 7 0.19 8.60 6.22
C GLN A 7 1.52 7.90 6.49
N GLY A 8 2.53 8.63 7.00
CA GLY A 8 3.81 8.05 7.38
C GLY A 8 3.68 6.98 8.46
N LEU A 9 2.88 7.24 9.50
CA LEU A 9 2.59 6.25 10.55
C LEU A 9 1.85 5.03 10.02
N ALA A 10 0.86 5.21 9.15
CA ALA A 10 0.14 4.10 8.53
C ALA A 10 1.07 3.21 7.69
N ILE A 11 1.93 3.81 6.86
CA ILE A 11 2.92 3.10 6.04
C ILE A 11 3.91 2.34 6.94
N ALA A 12 4.41 2.97 8.02
CA ALA A 12 5.32 2.33 8.95
C ALA A 12 4.66 1.14 9.66
N ALA A 13 3.43 1.30 10.15
CA ALA A 13 2.67 0.23 10.80
C ALA A 13 2.42 -0.94 9.85
N LEU A 14 1.98 -0.68 8.62
CA LEU A 14 1.76 -1.72 7.59
C LEU A 14 3.05 -2.44 7.22
N SER A 15 4.17 -1.72 7.12
CA SER A 15 5.49 -2.29 6.85
C SER A 15 5.91 -3.25 7.96
N VAL A 16 5.82 -2.81 9.23
CA VAL A 16 6.14 -3.64 10.39
C VAL A 16 5.22 -4.87 10.47
N ALA A 17 3.91 -4.68 10.31
CA ALA A 17 2.96 -5.79 10.31
C ALA A 17 3.31 -6.83 9.23
N SER A 18 3.57 -6.40 8.00
CA SER A 18 3.93 -7.31 6.90
C SER A 18 5.18 -8.13 7.20
N LEU A 19 6.20 -7.51 7.81
CA LEU A 19 7.45 -8.18 8.20
C LEU A 19 7.23 -9.16 9.35
N VAL A 20 6.42 -8.80 10.35
CA VAL A 20 6.10 -9.69 11.48
C VAL A 20 5.41 -10.96 10.98
N PHE A 21 4.38 -10.83 10.14
CA PHE A 21 3.69 -12.01 9.59
C PHE A 21 4.57 -12.83 8.65
N LEU A 22 5.46 -12.19 7.89
CA LEU A 22 6.45 -12.88 7.06
C LEU A 22 7.40 -13.76 7.91
N VAL A 23 7.94 -13.21 9.00
CA VAL A 23 8.84 -13.94 9.91
C VAL A 23 8.11 -15.08 10.61
N MET A 24 6.83 -14.88 10.96
CA MET A 24 5.96 -15.92 11.51
C MET A 24 5.56 -17.00 10.47
N ARG A 25 6.03 -16.89 9.22
CA ARG A 25 5.67 -17.74 8.08
C ARG A 25 4.18 -17.75 7.74
N ASN A 26 3.44 -16.73 8.18
CA ASN A 26 2.06 -16.51 7.77
C ASN A 26 2.04 -15.67 6.49
N LEU A 27 2.29 -16.35 5.38
CA LEU A 27 2.51 -15.71 4.08
C LEU A 27 1.26 -15.01 3.54
N GLU A 28 0.07 -15.57 3.78
CA GLU A 28 -1.19 -15.01 3.28
C GLU A 28 -1.46 -13.64 3.90
N VAL A 29 -1.35 -13.56 5.24
CA VAL A 29 -1.53 -12.29 5.96
C VAL A 29 -0.39 -11.32 5.69
N ALA A 30 0.85 -11.82 5.52
CA ALA A 30 1.97 -10.97 5.11
C ALA A 30 1.72 -10.30 3.74
N VAL A 31 1.26 -11.07 2.75
CA VAL A 31 0.93 -10.57 1.41
C VAL A 31 -0.28 -9.62 1.45
N LEU A 32 -1.26 -9.89 2.31
CA LEU A 32 -2.39 -8.98 2.53
C LEU A 32 -1.92 -7.60 3.01
N PHE A 33 -1.01 -7.55 3.99
CA PHE A 33 -0.45 -6.29 4.45
C PHE A 33 0.50 -5.65 3.43
N MET A 34 1.29 -6.43 2.67
CA MET A 34 2.14 -5.90 1.62
C MET A 34 1.33 -5.25 0.48
N THR A 35 0.25 -5.88 0.04
CA THR A 35 -0.62 -5.32 -1.01
C THR A 35 -1.28 -4.02 -0.54
N LEU A 36 -1.77 -3.97 0.71
CA LEU A 36 -2.29 -2.74 1.30
C LEU A 36 -1.22 -1.64 1.43
N LEU A 37 0.00 -2.01 1.84
CA LEU A 37 1.14 -1.09 1.89
C LEU A 37 1.45 -0.49 0.52
N PHE A 38 1.38 -1.29 -0.55
CA PHE A 38 1.56 -0.79 -1.92
C PHE A 38 0.43 0.14 -2.36
N VAL A 39 -0.83 -0.09 -1.96
CA VAL A 39 -1.91 0.87 -2.21
C VAL A 39 -1.59 2.23 -1.57
N CYS A 40 -1.22 2.22 -0.28
CA CYS A 40 -0.95 3.44 0.46
C CYS A 40 0.27 4.20 -0.09
N THR A 41 1.39 3.51 -0.33
CA THR A 41 2.64 4.14 -0.80
C THR A 41 2.51 4.68 -2.22
N ASN A 42 1.86 3.96 -3.13
CA ASN A 42 1.64 4.46 -4.50
C ASN A 42 0.64 5.62 -4.53
N SER A 43 -0.41 5.59 -3.70
CA SER A 43 -1.33 6.72 -3.54
C SER A 43 -0.63 7.97 -3.01
N PHE A 44 0.30 7.81 -2.06
CA PHE A 44 1.13 8.89 -1.55
C PHE A 44 2.05 9.46 -2.64
N ARG A 45 2.74 8.59 -3.38
CA ARG A 45 3.62 8.97 -4.50
C ARG A 45 2.84 9.70 -5.59
N TYR A 46 1.63 9.25 -5.93
CA TYR A 46 0.74 9.95 -6.87
C TYR A 46 0.52 11.41 -6.46
N ARG A 47 0.12 11.64 -5.20
CA ARG A 47 -0.14 12.99 -4.69
C ARG A 47 1.12 13.84 -4.71
N GLN A 48 2.24 13.29 -4.22
CA GLN A 48 3.53 13.99 -4.19
C GLN A 48 4.02 14.36 -5.60
N MET A 49 3.88 13.47 -6.58
CA MET A 49 4.28 13.71 -7.97
C MET A 49 3.38 14.75 -8.63
N LYS A 50 2.07 14.71 -8.35
CA LYS A 50 1.12 15.72 -8.87
C LYS A 50 1.41 17.11 -8.31
N GLU A 51 1.74 17.22 -7.03
CA GLU A 51 2.18 18.49 -6.40
C GLU A 51 3.47 19.05 -7.03
N ARG A 52 4.28 18.20 -7.67
CA ARG A 52 5.54 18.57 -8.36
C ARG A 52 5.37 18.80 -9.87
N GLY A 53 4.15 18.72 -10.41
CA GLY A 53 3.89 18.84 -11.86
C GLY A 53 4.32 17.61 -12.69
N MET A 54 4.58 16.47 -12.06
CA MET A 54 5.02 15.23 -12.72
C MET A 54 3.82 14.39 -13.19
N ASP A 55 2.96 14.94 -14.05
CA ASP A 55 1.64 14.37 -14.37
C ASP A 55 1.68 12.95 -14.97
N ARG A 56 2.66 12.66 -15.83
CA ARG A 56 2.79 11.33 -16.45
C ARG A 56 3.14 10.26 -15.42
N GLU A 57 4.10 10.53 -14.55
CA GLU A 57 4.52 9.61 -13.49
C GLU A 57 3.45 9.47 -12.41
N ALA A 58 2.75 10.56 -12.10
CA ALA A 58 1.62 10.53 -11.20
C ALA A 58 0.53 9.56 -11.71
N LYS A 59 0.16 9.61 -13.00
CA LYS A 59 -0.80 8.66 -13.59
C LYS A 59 -0.34 7.19 -13.47
N TRP A 60 0.96 6.93 -13.65
CA TRP A 60 1.51 5.59 -13.43
C TRP A 60 1.37 5.12 -11.98
N MET A 61 1.68 5.99 -11.02
CA MET A 61 1.51 5.67 -9.59
C MET A 61 0.04 5.44 -9.22
N LEU A 62 -0.87 6.20 -9.81
CA LEU A 62 -2.31 5.97 -9.63
C LEU A 62 -2.72 4.61 -10.19
N GLY A 63 -2.26 4.25 -11.39
CA GLY A 63 -2.50 2.92 -11.97
C GLY A 63 -1.99 1.80 -11.07
N MET A 64 -0.77 1.92 -10.54
CA MET A 64 -0.22 0.95 -9.59
C MET A 64 -1.04 0.85 -8.31
N ALA A 65 -1.48 1.98 -7.74
CA ALA A 65 -2.33 1.98 -6.54
C ALA A 65 -3.64 1.22 -6.78
N VAL A 66 -4.27 1.40 -7.95
CA VAL A 66 -5.50 0.69 -8.33
C VAL A 66 -5.25 -0.81 -8.50
N ILE A 67 -4.18 -1.21 -9.19
CA ILE A 67 -3.81 -2.63 -9.36
C ILE A 67 -3.64 -3.30 -8.00
N PHE A 68 -2.87 -2.69 -7.09
CA PHE A 68 -2.67 -3.24 -5.76
C PHE A 68 -3.93 -3.24 -4.90
N ALA A 69 -4.87 -2.31 -5.13
CA ALA A 69 -6.15 -2.30 -4.43
C ALA A 69 -7.03 -3.48 -4.87
N VAL A 70 -7.05 -3.79 -6.16
CA VAL A 70 -7.73 -4.97 -6.69
C VAL A 70 -7.08 -6.25 -6.15
N LEU A 71 -5.75 -6.34 -6.19
CA LEU A 71 -5.02 -7.48 -5.63
C LEU A 71 -5.25 -7.65 -4.13
N PHE A 72 -5.31 -6.55 -3.37
CA PHE A 72 -5.64 -6.59 -1.95
C PHE A 72 -7.01 -7.22 -1.71
N VAL A 73 -8.04 -6.85 -2.49
CA VAL A 73 -9.38 -7.45 -2.37
C VAL A 73 -9.36 -8.94 -2.72
N VAL A 74 -8.61 -9.33 -3.75
CA VAL A 74 -8.45 -10.75 -4.13
C VAL A 74 -7.78 -11.54 -3.01
N VAL A 75 -6.66 -11.04 -2.46
CA VAL A 75 -5.95 -11.71 -1.35
C VAL A 75 -6.82 -11.75 -0.09
N LEU A 76 -7.55 -10.69 0.21
CA LEU A 76 -8.48 -10.65 1.33
C LEU A 76 -9.56 -11.74 1.18
N ALA A 77 -10.13 -11.90 -0.02
CA ALA A 77 -11.08 -12.96 -0.29
C ALA A 77 -10.46 -14.34 -0.09
N MET A 78 -9.23 -14.56 -0.56
CA MET A 78 -8.50 -15.83 -0.35
C MET A 78 -8.24 -16.14 1.12
N VAL A 79 -7.93 -15.13 1.94
CA VAL A 79 -7.70 -15.29 3.39
C VAL A 79 -8.98 -15.63 4.15
N LEU A 80 -10.14 -15.23 3.63
CA LEU A 80 -11.45 -15.42 4.28
C LEU A 80 -12.16 -16.73 3.90
N ILE A 81 -11.69 -17.43 2.86
CA ILE A 81 -12.23 -18.71 2.37
C ILE A 81 -11.44 -19.86 2.99
#